data_AF-A0A497P0M4-F1
#
_entry.id   AF-A0A497P0M4-F1
#
_cell.length_a   1.000
_cell.length_b   1.000
_cell.length_c   1.000
_cell.angle_alpha   90.00
_cell.angle_beta   90.00
_cell.angle_gamma   90.00
#
_symmetry.space_group_name_H-M   'P 1'
#
loop_
_entity.id
_entity.type
_entity.pdbx_description
1 polymer ?
#
loop_
_entity_poly.entity_id
_entity_poly.type
_entity_poly.pdbx_seq_one_letter_code
_entity_poly.pdbx_strand_id
1 'polypeptide(L)'
;MRGIKGLGSHRKFKVQIRLVEEREKDYWFDMSLRSLREGKVRYYRVKDELTGEWLFKVCRDEEMERVIVKALKCPAGGGFAQLEGKTMLFQKGLIEGYYYDVISLSYMDEENRLRRMLLSSIDEVPEMIKEDFKIMKYEEAVGSRHGGKKIVVLCKENDEKGMILLFLIERAWPILKASPETLMKASSLLQLIKDLEKARLEEIYEAAERQFSLKKEVVDALLGLLEEEGLIHRLEEYVKTKD
;
A
#
# COMPACT_ATOMS: atom_id res chain seq x y z
N MET A 1 8.49 30.79 -14.89
CA MET A 1 9.04 29.45 -14.55
C MET A 1 7.96 28.66 -13.85
N ARG A 2 7.36 27.66 -14.52
CA ARG A 2 6.31 26.81 -13.93
C ARG A 2 7.01 25.70 -13.16
N GLY A 3 6.97 25.78 -11.83
CA GLY A 3 7.43 24.71 -10.94
C GLY A 3 6.63 23.44 -11.23
N ILE A 4 7.34 22.36 -11.52
CA ILE A 4 6.78 21.03 -11.66
C ILE A 4 6.21 20.66 -10.28
N LYS A 5 4.88 20.70 -10.15
CA LYS A 5 4.18 20.12 -9.00
C LYS A 5 4.65 18.68 -8.89
N GLY A 6 5.20 18.31 -7.74
CA GLY A 6 5.61 16.94 -7.43
C GLY A 6 4.51 15.97 -7.84
N LEU A 7 4.84 15.03 -8.73
CA LEU A 7 3.98 13.91 -9.05
C LEU A 7 3.70 13.19 -7.74
N GLY A 8 2.42 13.13 -7.32
CA GLY A 8 2.05 12.50 -6.04
C GLY A 8 2.56 11.06 -5.97
N SER A 9 3.15 10.69 -4.83
CA SER A 9 3.83 9.41 -4.55
C SER A 9 3.10 8.20 -5.16
N HIS A 10 1.76 8.12 -5.08
CA HIS A 10 0.94 7.03 -5.65
C HIS A 10 1.14 6.72 -7.15
N ARG A 11 1.56 7.69 -7.97
CA ARG A 11 1.83 7.43 -9.39
C ARG A 11 3.04 6.52 -9.59
N LYS A 12 4.03 6.57 -8.69
CA LYS A 12 5.16 5.65 -8.66
C LYS A 12 4.68 4.23 -8.40
N PHE A 13 3.77 4.05 -7.44
CA PHE A 13 3.22 2.75 -7.02
C PHE A 13 2.13 2.20 -7.95
N LYS A 14 1.81 2.90 -9.04
CA LYS A 14 0.69 2.55 -9.96
C LYS A 14 -0.66 2.37 -9.23
N VAL A 15 -0.84 3.10 -8.12
CA VAL A 15 -2.09 3.10 -7.37
C VAL A 15 -2.88 4.36 -7.70
N GLN A 16 -4.14 4.18 -8.08
CA GLN A 16 -5.08 5.27 -8.31
C GLN A 16 -6.02 5.43 -7.11
N ILE A 17 -5.92 6.55 -6.40
CA ILE A 17 -6.74 6.85 -5.21
C ILE A 17 -7.66 8.04 -5.50
N ARG A 18 -8.97 7.78 -5.51
CA ARG A 18 -10.02 8.77 -5.80
C ARG A 18 -10.98 8.89 -4.62
N LEU A 19 -11.15 10.11 -4.12
CA LEU A 19 -12.22 10.44 -3.19
C LEU A 19 -13.57 10.28 -3.91
N VAL A 20 -14.49 9.52 -3.31
CA VAL A 20 -15.82 9.28 -3.88
C VAL A 20 -16.95 9.87 -3.03
N GLU A 21 -16.70 10.09 -1.74
CA GLU A 21 -17.69 10.68 -0.83
C GLU A 21 -16.97 11.36 0.34
N GLU A 22 -17.51 12.49 0.78
CA GLU A 22 -17.02 13.27 1.93
C GLU A 22 -18.22 13.67 2.80
N ARG A 23 -18.08 13.46 4.11
CA ARG A 23 -19.05 13.82 5.13
C ARG A 23 -18.31 14.62 6.19
N GLU A 24 -18.64 15.91 6.31
CA GLU A 24 -17.99 16.79 7.29
C GLU A 24 -18.23 16.34 8.74
N LYS A 25 -19.40 15.73 8.99
CA LYS A 25 -19.78 15.18 10.29
C LYS A 25 -20.49 13.85 10.06
N ASP A 26 -19.93 12.78 10.58
CA ASP A 26 -20.49 11.43 10.57
C ASP A 26 -19.99 10.66 11.81
N TYR A 27 -20.57 9.49 12.04
CA TYR A 27 -20.27 8.64 13.17
C TYR A 27 -19.58 7.34 12.75
N TRP A 28 -18.73 6.80 13.61
CA TRP A 28 -18.20 5.45 13.47
C TRP A 28 -17.91 4.84 14.82
N PHE A 29 -18.01 3.52 14.90
CA PHE A 29 -17.57 2.79 16.06
C PHE A 29 -16.07 2.53 15.97
N ASP A 30 -15.32 3.02 16.94
CA ASP A 30 -13.89 2.80 17.04
C ASP A 30 -13.61 1.53 17.84
N MET A 31 -12.98 0.55 17.21
CA MET A 31 -12.68 -0.74 17.85
C MET A 31 -11.56 -0.66 18.89
N SER A 32 -10.62 0.28 18.76
CA SER A 32 -9.53 0.48 19.72
C SER A 32 -10.03 1.12 21.02
N LEU A 33 -10.98 2.07 20.92
CA LEU A 33 -11.60 2.72 22.08
C LEU A 33 -12.89 2.05 22.55
N ARG A 34 -13.46 1.15 21.75
CA ARG A 34 -14.76 0.50 21.97
C ARG A 34 -15.89 1.51 22.21
N SER A 35 -15.86 2.62 21.48
CA SER A 35 -16.80 3.73 21.65
C SER A 35 -17.26 4.30 20.30
N LEU A 36 -18.44 4.92 20.29
CA LEU A 36 -18.92 5.72 19.16
C LEU A 36 -18.12 7.03 19.12
N ARG A 37 -17.57 7.34 17.96
CA ARG A 37 -16.82 8.57 17.69
C ARG A 37 -17.54 9.37 16.61
N GLU A 38 -17.26 10.66 16.60
CA GLU A 38 -17.79 11.63 15.65
C GLU A 38 -16.64 12.40 15.02
N GLY A 39 -16.81 12.84 13.78
CA GLY A 39 -15.86 13.68 13.08
C GLY A 39 -16.03 13.57 11.57
N LYS A 40 -14.95 13.89 10.85
CA LYS A 40 -14.97 13.90 9.39
C LYS A 40 -14.74 12.50 8.83
N VAL A 41 -15.56 12.12 7.86
CA VAL A 41 -15.48 10.81 7.21
C VAL A 41 -15.36 10.98 5.70
N ARG A 42 -14.39 10.29 5.11
CA ARG A 42 -14.18 10.25 3.66
C ARG A 42 -14.11 8.83 3.15
N TYR A 43 -14.60 8.61 1.94
CA TYR A 43 -14.55 7.32 1.27
C TYR A 43 -13.71 7.44 0.01
N TYR A 44 -12.82 6.46 -0.18
CA TYR A 44 -11.89 6.42 -1.29
C TYR A 44 -12.05 5.13 -2.07
N ARG A 45 -12.27 5.26 -3.38
CA ARG A 45 -12.08 4.14 -4.29
C ARG A 45 -10.61 4.09 -4.67
N VAL A 46 -10.03 2.90 -4.57
CA VAL A 46 -8.62 2.68 -4.89
C VAL A 46 -8.53 1.56 -5.93
N LYS A 47 -7.81 1.83 -7.01
CA LYS A 47 -7.40 0.81 -7.97
C LYS A 47 -5.90 0.61 -7.84
N ASP A 48 -5.50 -0.58 -7.43
CA ASP A 48 -4.12 -1.03 -7.38
C ASP A 48 -3.93 -2.10 -8.46
N GLU A 49 -2.93 -1.93 -9.31
CA GLU A 49 -2.69 -2.85 -10.45
C GLU A 49 -2.31 -4.26 -10.01
N LEU A 50 -1.79 -4.42 -8.79
CA LEU A 50 -1.40 -5.72 -8.25
C LEU A 50 -2.54 -6.43 -7.52
N THR A 51 -3.25 -5.69 -6.68
CA THR A 51 -4.25 -6.29 -5.78
C THR A 51 -5.68 -6.10 -6.26
N GLY A 52 -5.97 -5.15 -7.17
CA GLY A 52 -7.30 -4.89 -7.71
C GLY A 52 -8.01 -3.69 -7.10
N GLU A 53 -9.34 -3.77 -7.01
CA GLU A 53 -10.17 -2.65 -6.54
C GLU A 53 -10.50 -2.73 -5.04
N TRP A 54 -10.39 -1.58 -4.38
CA TRP A 54 -10.68 -1.42 -2.95
C TRP A 54 -11.64 -0.25 -2.71
N LEU A 55 -12.33 -0.33 -1.57
CA LEU A 55 -13.03 0.80 -0.97
C LEU A 55 -12.49 1.04 0.44
N PHE A 56 -11.95 2.22 0.69
CA PHE A 56 -11.50 2.63 2.01
C PHE A 56 -12.43 3.68 2.62
N LYS A 57 -12.58 3.62 3.94
CA LYS A 57 -13.16 4.68 4.79
C LYS A 57 -12.04 5.28 5.63
N VAL A 58 -11.89 6.60 5.57
CA VAL A 58 -10.99 7.37 6.41
C VAL A 58 -11.84 8.15 7.41
N CYS A 59 -11.59 7.93 8.71
CA CYS A 59 -12.26 8.65 9.78
C CYS A 59 -11.23 9.54 10.49
N ARG A 60 -11.47 10.85 10.51
CA ARG A 60 -10.64 11.82 11.24
C ARG A 60 -11.36 12.24 12.52
N ASP A 61 -10.72 11.93 13.64
CA ASP A 61 -11.15 12.24 15.00
C ASP A 61 -10.35 13.47 15.46
N GLU A 62 -10.94 14.66 15.36
CA GLU A 62 -10.27 15.90 15.78
C GLU A 62 -10.09 15.97 17.30
N GLU A 63 -11.03 15.41 18.07
CA GLU A 63 -10.95 15.38 19.54
C GLU A 63 -9.79 14.53 20.04
N MET A 64 -9.56 13.36 19.42
CA MET A 64 -8.47 12.46 19.80
C MET A 64 -7.21 12.63 18.94
N GLU A 65 -7.19 13.63 18.05
CA GLU A 65 -6.12 13.94 17.10
C GLU A 65 -5.57 12.70 16.36
N ARG A 66 -6.45 11.94 15.71
CA ARG A 66 -6.08 10.69 15.03
C ARG A 66 -6.90 10.42 13.79
N VAL A 67 -6.34 9.61 12.90
CA VAL A 67 -6.97 9.19 11.64
C VAL A 67 -6.99 7.67 11.56
N ILE A 68 -8.14 7.12 11.22
CA ILE A 68 -8.33 5.67 11.00
C ILE A 68 -8.57 5.43 9.53
N VAL A 69 -7.74 4.60 8.92
CA VAL A 69 -7.97 4.06 7.58
C VAL A 69 -8.55 2.67 7.72
N LYS A 70 -9.74 2.43 7.17
CA LYS A 70 -10.45 1.14 7.22
C LYS A 70 -10.71 0.61 5.81
N ALA A 71 -10.33 -0.63 5.54
CA ALA A 71 -10.74 -1.32 4.32
C ALA A 71 -12.21 -1.76 4.47
N LEU A 72 -13.11 -1.21 3.65
CA LEU A 72 -14.54 -1.55 3.65
C LEU A 72 -14.91 -2.61 2.63
N LYS A 73 -14.24 -2.60 1.48
CA LYS A 73 -14.34 -3.65 0.48
C LYS A 73 -12.93 -3.96 0.00
N CYS A 74 -12.64 -5.25 -0.09
CA CYS A 74 -11.37 -5.76 -0.55
C CYS A 74 -11.54 -6.49 -1.89
N PRO A 75 -10.45 -6.65 -2.65
CA PRO A 75 -10.42 -7.54 -3.81
C PRO A 75 -10.80 -8.98 -3.45
N ALA A 76 -11.18 -9.75 -4.47
CA ALA A 76 -11.47 -11.16 -4.30
C ALA A 76 -10.21 -11.94 -3.91
N GLY A 77 -10.38 -13.00 -3.10
CA GLY A 77 -9.29 -13.88 -2.68
C GLY A 77 -9.25 -14.07 -1.17
N GLY A 78 -8.93 -15.29 -0.71
CA GLY A 78 -8.98 -15.66 0.71
C GLY A 78 -8.04 -14.86 1.61
N GLY A 79 -6.91 -14.39 1.07
CA GLY A 79 -6.00 -13.49 1.78
C GLY A 79 -6.59 -12.08 1.95
N PHE A 80 -7.07 -11.47 0.86
CA PHE A 80 -7.62 -10.11 0.88
C PHE A 80 -8.94 -10.01 1.66
N ALA A 81 -9.78 -11.06 1.64
CA ALA A 81 -11.00 -11.10 2.44
C ALA A 81 -10.74 -10.93 3.95
N GLN A 82 -9.56 -11.35 4.45
CA GLN A 82 -9.19 -11.17 5.85
C GLN A 82 -8.81 -9.73 6.21
N LEU A 83 -8.58 -8.87 5.20
CA LEU A 83 -8.37 -7.43 5.39
C LEU A 83 -9.67 -6.65 5.46
N GLU A 84 -10.81 -7.24 5.09
CA GLU A 84 -12.08 -6.55 5.14
C GLU A 84 -12.44 -6.17 6.59
N GLY A 85 -12.75 -4.90 6.79
CA GLY A 85 -12.98 -4.31 8.11
C GLY A 85 -11.73 -4.02 8.93
N LYS A 86 -10.53 -4.42 8.50
CA LYS A 86 -9.27 -4.10 9.21
C LYS A 86 -8.95 -2.61 9.11
N THR A 87 -8.26 -2.13 10.14
CA THR A 87 -7.91 -0.71 10.30
C THR A 87 -6.41 -0.51 10.44
N MET A 88 -5.95 0.67 10.04
CA MET A 88 -4.65 1.25 10.36
C MET A 88 -4.89 2.59 11.08
N LEU A 89 -4.06 2.90 12.08
CA LEU A 89 -4.32 3.99 13.03
C LEU A 89 -3.14 4.95 13.06
N PHE A 90 -3.39 6.16 12.61
CA PHE A 90 -2.43 7.26 12.59
C PHE A 90 -2.74 8.21 13.73
N GLN A 91 -1.75 8.50 14.59
CA GLN A 91 -1.96 9.26 15.83
C GLN A 91 -1.03 10.47 15.89
N LYS A 92 -1.44 11.51 16.61
CA LYS A 92 -0.58 12.67 16.90
C LYS A 92 0.61 12.26 17.77
N GLY A 93 1.79 12.71 17.37
CA GLY A 93 3.02 12.61 18.14
C GLY A 93 3.63 13.98 18.42
N LEU A 94 4.90 14.00 18.79
CA LEU A 94 5.69 15.22 19.03
C LEU A 94 6.06 15.97 17.75
N ILE A 95 6.03 15.30 16.60
CA ILE A 95 6.42 15.90 15.33
C ILE A 95 5.24 16.67 14.74
N GLU A 96 5.31 17.99 14.82
CA GLU A 96 4.27 18.90 14.32
C GLU A 96 3.98 18.71 12.83
N GLY A 97 2.69 18.71 12.46
CA GLY A 97 2.22 18.53 11.08
C GLY A 97 2.19 17.07 10.59
N TYR A 98 2.51 16.10 11.47
CA TYR A 98 2.51 14.68 11.16
C TYR A 98 1.66 13.86 12.13
N TYR A 99 1.08 12.79 11.59
CA TYR A 99 0.63 11.64 12.35
C TYR A 99 1.61 10.49 12.17
N TYR A 100 1.73 9.63 13.18
CA TYR A 100 2.53 8.42 13.13
C TYR A 100 1.66 7.17 13.15
N ASP A 101 2.08 6.13 12.44
CA ASP A 101 1.62 4.74 12.61
C ASP A 101 2.83 3.85 12.95
N VAL A 102 2.60 2.80 13.73
CA VAL A 102 3.64 1.82 14.05
C VAL A 102 3.73 0.81 12.91
N ILE A 103 4.87 0.80 12.22
CA ILE A 103 5.06 -0.03 11.04
C ILE A 103 4.90 -1.51 11.41
N SER A 104 4.01 -2.19 10.69
CA SER A 104 3.80 -3.62 10.85
C SER A 104 3.47 -4.27 9.51
N LEU A 105 4.31 -5.21 9.08
CA LEU A 105 4.12 -5.91 7.81
C LEU A 105 3.24 -7.13 8.01
N SER A 106 2.22 -7.28 7.16
CA SER A 106 1.42 -8.50 7.09
C SER A 106 2.23 -9.67 6.56
N TYR A 107 1.82 -10.88 6.90
CA TYR A 107 2.27 -12.11 6.24
C TYR A 107 1.17 -13.18 6.37
N MET A 108 1.18 -14.17 5.47
CA MET A 108 0.31 -15.34 5.57
C MET A 108 1.05 -16.45 6.31
N ASP A 109 0.47 -16.98 7.39
CA ASP A 109 1.03 -18.15 8.06
C ASP A 109 0.69 -19.46 7.31
N GLU A 110 1.21 -20.59 7.80
CA GLU A 110 1.04 -21.92 7.20
C GLU A 110 -0.43 -22.36 7.11
N GLU A 111 -1.31 -21.79 7.95
CA GLU A 111 -2.75 -22.05 7.96
C GLU A 111 -3.53 -21.06 7.07
N ASN A 112 -2.84 -20.29 6.23
CA ASN A 112 -3.41 -19.20 5.43
C ASN A 112 -4.13 -18.13 6.27
N ARG A 113 -3.65 -17.85 7.48
CA ARG A 113 -4.17 -16.74 8.30
C ARG A 113 -3.27 -15.52 8.16
N LEU A 114 -3.91 -14.36 8.02
CA LEU A 114 -3.21 -13.09 7.98
C LEU A 114 -2.68 -12.72 9.37
N ARG A 115 -1.36 -12.65 9.48
CA ARG A 115 -0.62 -12.21 10.66
C ARG A 115 0.09 -10.90 10.38
N ARG A 116 0.67 -10.31 11.43
CA ARG A 116 1.45 -9.07 11.35
C ARG A 116 2.71 -9.20 12.17
N MET A 117 3.81 -8.70 11.63
CA MET A 117 5.09 -8.60 12.30
C MET A 117 5.42 -7.13 12.51
N LEU A 118 5.73 -6.77 13.76
CA LEU A 118 6.25 -5.44 14.09
C LEU A 118 7.73 -5.37 13.73
N LEU A 119 8.15 -4.27 13.12
CA LEU A 119 9.55 -4.04 12.81
C LEU A 119 10.26 -3.36 13.98
N SER A 120 11.50 -3.78 14.21
CA SER A 120 12.31 -3.34 15.36
C SER A 120 13.58 -2.59 14.99
N SER A 121 13.99 -2.67 13.72
CA SER A 121 15.05 -1.86 13.14
C SER A 121 14.57 -1.11 11.90
N ILE A 122 15.13 0.08 11.66
CA ILE A 122 14.90 0.84 10.43
C ILE A 122 15.38 0.02 9.23
N ASP A 123 16.43 -0.78 9.37
CA ASP A 123 16.97 -1.60 8.28
C ASP A 123 15.96 -2.60 7.73
N GLU A 124 15.06 -3.11 8.58
CA GLU A 124 14.00 -4.06 8.22
C GLU A 124 12.85 -3.42 7.43
N VAL A 125 12.77 -2.08 7.40
CA VAL A 125 11.69 -1.40 6.69
C VAL A 125 11.90 -1.50 5.18
N PRO A 126 10.86 -1.82 4.38
CA PRO A 126 10.97 -1.82 2.92
C PRO A 126 11.50 -0.50 2.38
N GLU A 127 12.42 -0.57 1.41
CA GLU A 127 13.12 0.62 0.88
C GLU A 127 12.15 1.64 0.31
N MET A 128 11.07 1.18 -0.31
CA MET A 128 10.02 2.05 -0.81
C MET A 128 9.32 2.91 0.27
N ILE A 129 9.19 2.41 1.50
CA ILE A 129 8.65 3.22 2.60
C ILE A 129 9.72 4.22 3.05
N LYS A 130 11.00 3.83 3.09
CA LYS A 130 12.13 4.72 3.43
C LYS A 130 12.27 5.88 2.44
N GLU A 131 12.04 5.63 1.15
CA GLU A 131 12.17 6.62 0.09
C GLU A 131 11.03 7.65 0.08
N ASP A 132 9.79 7.20 0.32
CA ASP A 132 8.59 8.02 0.15
C ASP A 132 8.04 8.59 1.47
N PHE A 133 8.42 8.02 2.62
CA PHE A 133 7.94 8.43 3.93
C PHE A 133 9.08 8.68 4.92
N LYS A 134 8.82 9.56 5.89
CA LYS A 134 9.76 9.77 6.99
C LYS A 134 9.60 8.63 8.01
N ILE A 135 10.72 8.02 8.37
CA ILE A 135 10.78 6.91 9.32
C ILE A 135 11.62 7.32 10.51
N MET A 136 11.22 6.90 11.71
CA MET A 136 11.99 7.11 12.92
C MET A 136 11.66 6.08 14.00
N LYS A 137 12.38 6.12 15.12
CA LYS A 137 12.04 5.29 16.27
C LYS A 137 10.79 5.85 16.95
N TYR A 138 10.00 4.95 17.55
CA TYR A 138 8.82 5.32 18.32
C TYR A 138 9.12 6.34 19.42
N GLU A 139 10.23 6.17 20.15
CA GLU A 139 10.61 7.07 21.23
C GLU A 139 10.86 8.51 20.75
N GLU A 140 11.33 8.68 19.50
CA GLU A 140 11.58 9.99 18.89
C GLU A 140 10.28 10.65 18.44
N ALA A 141 9.29 9.86 18.02
CA ALA A 141 7.99 10.36 17.59
C ALA A 141 7.04 10.67 18.75
N VAL A 142 7.16 9.98 19.89
CA VAL A 142 6.19 10.05 21.00
C VAL A 142 6.82 10.57 22.30
N GLY A 143 8.15 10.61 22.41
CA GLY A 143 8.86 11.02 23.64
C GLY A 143 8.85 9.98 24.76
N SER A 144 8.35 8.77 24.50
CA SER A 144 8.13 7.73 25.51
C SER A 144 8.78 6.42 25.12
N ARG A 145 9.51 5.80 26.06
CA ARG A 145 10.13 4.47 25.87
C ARG A 145 9.17 3.29 26.12
N HIS A 146 7.95 3.54 26.60
CA HIS A 146 6.95 2.50 26.83
C HIS A 146 6.54 1.75 25.56
N GLY A 147 6.86 2.29 24.37
CA GLY A 147 6.62 1.63 23.09
C GLY A 147 7.60 0.49 22.74
N GLY A 148 8.71 0.34 23.46
CA GLY A 148 9.76 -0.62 23.10
C GLY A 148 10.52 -0.22 21.82
N LYS A 149 11.28 -1.16 21.25
CA LYS A 149 12.03 -0.98 19.98
C LYS A 149 11.08 -1.06 18.78
N LYS A 150 10.18 -0.10 18.64
CA LYS A 150 9.26 0.01 17.51
C LYS A 150 9.74 1.07 16.53
N ILE A 151 9.54 0.80 15.25
CA ILE A 151 9.73 1.78 14.19
C ILE A 151 8.37 2.35 13.80
N VAL A 152 8.34 3.66 13.54
CA VAL A 152 7.14 4.36 13.10
C VAL A 152 7.37 5.00 11.73
N VAL A 153 6.29 5.10 10.98
CA VAL A 153 6.20 5.90 9.76
C VAL A 153 5.43 7.17 10.07
N LEU A 154 5.91 8.30 9.55
CA LEU A 154 5.23 9.58 9.66
C LEU A 154 4.53 9.92 8.36
N CYS A 155 3.26 10.26 8.46
CA CYS A 155 2.43 10.75 7.37
C CYS A 155 1.93 12.16 7.69
N LYS A 156 1.91 13.05 6.70
CA LYS A 156 1.39 14.42 6.92
C LYS A 156 -0.09 14.35 7.29
N GLU A 157 -0.55 15.20 8.18
CA GLU A 157 -1.92 15.15 8.73
C GLU A 157 -3.04 15.21 7.67
N ASN A 158 -2.76 15.83 6.52
CA ASN A 158 -3.71 15.99 5.42
C ASN A 158 -3.44 15.01 4.25
N ASP A 159 -2.52 14.06 4.40
CA ASP A 159 -2.15 13.10 3.37
C ASP A 159 -2.85 11.74 3.56
N GLU A 160 -4.18 11.75 3.51
CA GLU A 160 -5.00 10.55 3.63
C GLU A 160 -4.68 9.52 2.52
N LYS A 161 -4.24 9.98 1.35
CA LYS A 161 -3.82 9.09 0.27
C LYS A 161 -2.53 8.37 0.62
N GLY A 162 -1.55 9.06 1.22
CA GLY A 162 -0.35 8.47 1.81
C GLY A 162 -0.69 7.38 2.83
N MET A 163 -1.64 7.65 3.73
CA MET A 163 -2.10 6.69 4.73
C MET A 163 -2.74 5.43 4.11
N ILE A 164 -3.56 5.60 3.06
CA ILE A 164 -4.13 4.48 2.29
C ILE A 164 -3.02 3.69 1.57
N LEU A 165 -2.02 4.37 1.02
CA LEU A 165 -0.89 3.71 0.37
C LEU A 165 -0.09 2.86 1.37
N LEU A 166 0.16 3.37 2.58
CA LEU A 166 0.79 2.60 3.65
C LEU A 166 -0.03 1.36 4.02
N PHE A 167 -1.37 1.46 4.06
CA PHE A 167 -2.21 0.27 4.24
C PHE A 167 -1.95 -0.77 3.16
N LEU A 168 -1.89 -0.38 1.88
CA LEU A 168 -1.64 -1.31 0.79
C LEU A 168 -0.26 -1.96 0.92
N ILE A 169 0.79 -1.15 1.11
CA ILE A 169 2.19 -1.64 1.19
C ILE A 169 2.39 -2.54 2.40
N GLU A 170 1.92 -2.12 3.58
CA GLU A 170 2.18 -2.85 4.82
C GLU A 170 1.24 -4.04 4.99
N ARG A 171 0.02 -3.98 4.45
CA ARG A 171 -1.02 -4.98 4.76
C ARG A 171 -1.47 -5.83 3.58
N ALA A 172 -1.65 -5.24 2.40
CA ALA A 172 -2.20 -5.93 1.24
C ALA A 172 -1.13 -6.61 0.41
N TRP A 173 -0.09 -5.88 0.03
CA TRP A 173 0.98 -6.38 -0.85
C TRP A 173 1.71 -7.62 -0.33
N PRO A 174 2.00 -7.76 0.99
CA PRO A 174 2.65 -8.96 1.50
C PRO A 174 1.83 -10.25 1.34
N ILE A 175 0.53 -10.15 1.02
CA ILE A 175 -0.33 -11.32 0.73
C ILE A 175 0.12 -12.01 -0.57
N LEU A 176 0.72 -11.28 -1.50
CA LEU A 176 1.25 -11.77 -2.78
C LEU A 176 2.59 -12.52 -2.64
N LYS A 177 3.04 -12.79 -1.40
CA LYS A 177 4.22 -13.60 -1.05
C LYS A 177 5.54 -13.20 -1.75
N ALA A 178 5.63 -11.96 -2.21
CA ALA A 178 6.83 -11.37 -2.79
C ALA A 178 7.24 -10.11 -2.03
N SER A 179 8.52 -9.72 -2.13
CA SER A 179 8.98 -8.49 -1.49
C SER A 179 8.31 -7.26 -2.13
N PRO A 180 8.09 -6.16 -1.39
CA PRO A 180 7.52 -4.94 -1.95
C PRO A 180 8.28 -4.41 -3.19
N GLU A 181 9.60 -4.55 -3.21
CA GLU A 181 10.46 -4.15 -4.34
C GLU A 181 10.23 -5.02 -5.57
N THR A 182 10.03 -6.33 -5.36
CA THR A 182 9.69 -7.28 -6.42
C THR A 182 8.31 -6.96 -7.00
N LEU A 183 7.35 -6.66 -6.12
CA LEU A 183 5.99 -6.26 -6.49
C LEU A 183 5.95 -4.95 -7.28
N MET A 184 6.78 -3.96 -6.92
CA MET A 184 6.93 -2.73 -7.72
C MET A 184 7.41 -2.99 -9.15
N LYS A 185 8.40 -3.88 -9.29
CA LYS A 185 8.90 -4.27 -10.62
C LYS A 185 7.84 -5.03 -11.40
N ALA A 186 7.11 -5.95 -10.73
CA ALA A 186 5.99 -6.68 -11.34
C ALA A 186 4.89 -5.72 -11.83
N SER A 187 4.51 -4.74 -11.02
CA SER A 187 3.53 -3.71 -11.39
C SER A 187 3.99 -2.87 -12.60
N SER A 188 5.27 -2.50 -12.62
CA SER A 188 5.86 -1.77 -13.74
C SER A 188 5.88 -2.59 -15.03
N LEU A 189 6.22 -3.88 -14.92
CA LEU A 189 6.19 -4.83 -16.03
C LEU A 189 4.77 -5.07 -16.53
N LEU A 190 3.79 -5.21 -15.63
CA LEU A 190 2.39 -5.37 -15.99
C LEU A 190 1.89 -4.17 -16.80
N GLN A 191 2.21 -2.95 -16.36
CA GLN A 191 1.86 -1.75 -17.13
C GLN A 191 2.51 -1.73 -18.51
N LEU A 192 3.78 -2.12 -18.60
CA LEU A 192 4.48 -2.22 -19.89
C LEU A 192 3.75 -3.18 -20.84
N ILE A 193 3.31 -4.34 -20.34
CA ILE A 193 2.56 -5.32 -21.15
C ILE A 193 1.21 -4.74 -21.60
N LYS A 194 0.50 -4.00 -20.74
CA LYS A 194 -0.74 -3.31 -21.11
C LYS A 194 -0.52 -2.29 -22.22
N ASP A 195 0.56 -1.51 -22.13
CA ASP A 195 0.90 -0.49 -23.12
C ASP A 195 1.29 -1.10 -24.49
N LEU A 196 1.70 -2.37 -24.51
CA LEU A 196 2.03 -3.12 -25.72
C LEU A 196 0.81 -3.86 -26.34
N GLU A 197 -0.34 -3.93 -25.66
CA GLU A 197 -1.62 -4.58 -26.03
C GLU A 197 -1.57 -6.10 -26.31
N LYS A 198 -0.67 -6.55 -27.20
CA LYS A 198 -0.29 -7.94 -27.47
C LYS A 198 1.21 -8.01 -27.62
N ALA A 199 1.90 -8.22 -26.51
CA ALA A 199 3.35 -8.21 -26.50
C ALA A 199 3.90 -9.61 -26.81
N ARG A 200 4.77 -9.70 -27.83
CA ARG A 200 5.62 -10.89 -27.98
C ARG A 200 6.59 -10.95 -26.81
N LEU A 201 6.96 -12.16 -26.40
CA LEU A 201 7.85 -12.34 -25.26
C LEU A 201 9.20 -11.61 -25.45
N GLU A 202 9.74 -11.62 -26.67
CA GLU A 202 10.95 -10.88 -27.05
C GLU A 202 10.78 -9.36 -26.89
N GLU A 203 9.65 -8.82 -27.32
CA GLU A 203 9.35 -7.37 -27.20
C GLU A 203 9.28 -6.94 -25.73
N ILE A 204 8.74 -7.81 -24.86
CA ILE A 204 8.70 -7.56 -23.42
C ILE A 204 10.12 -7.52 -22.86
N TYR A 205 10.98 -8.48 -23.21
CA TYR A 205 12.37 -8.50 -22.75
C TYR A 205 13.13 -7.26 -23.19
N GLU A 206 13.06 -6.91 -24.47
CA GLU A 206 13.73 -5.74 -25.02
C GLU A 206 13.24 -4.45 -24.36
N ALA A 207 11.92 -4.30 -24.21
CA ALA A 207 11.35 -3.11 -23.60
C ALA A 207 11.62 -3.02 -22.10
N ALA A 208 11.62 -4.15 -21.37
CA ALA A 208 11.93 -4.19 -19.94
C ALA A 208 13.41 -3.88 -19.65
N GLU A 209 14.33 -4.41 -20.45
CA GLU A 209 15.75 -4.05 -20.37
C GLU A 209 15.95 -2.56 -20.69
N ARG A 210 15.32 -2.06 -21.75
CA ARG A 210 15.46 -0.65 -22.17
C ARG A 210 14.88 0.34 -21.16
N GLN A 211 13.72 0.05 -20.58
CA GLN A 211 12.99 1.01 -19.71
C GLN A 211 13.34 0.86 -18.23
N PHE A 212 13.65 -0.35 -17.79
CA PHE A 212 13.80 -0.67 -16.37
C PHE A 212 15.12 -1.38 -16.03
N SER A 213 15.99 -1.61 -17.03
CA SER A 213 17.25 -2.35 -16.89
C SER A 213 17.06 -3.73 -16.24
N LEU A 214 15.96 -4.40 -16.61
CA LEU A 214 15.62 -5.73 -16.12
C LEU A 214 16.13 -6.82 -17.08
N LYS A 215 17.07 -7.62 -16.57
CA LYS A 215 17.57 -8.80 -17.26
C LYS A 215 16.47 -9.84 -17.47
N LYS A 216 16.63 -10.65 -18.52
CA LYS A 216 15.67 -11.69 -18.92
C LYS A 216 15.25 -12.60 -17.76
N GLU A 217 16.19 -13.07 -16.94
CA GLU A 217 15.89 -13.98 -15.82
C GLU A 217 14.96 -13.33 -14.78
N VAL A 218 15.15 -12.03 -14.55
CA VAL A 218 14.29 -11.25 -13.66
C VAL A 218 12.91 -11.07 -14.29
N VAL A 219 12.85 -10.75 -15.58
CA VAL A 219 11.57 -10.62 -16.30
C VAL A 219 10.79 -11.93 -16.27
N ASP A 220 11.45 -13.07 -16.47
CA ASP A 220 10.81 -14.38 -16.42
C ASP A 220 10.21 -14.70 -15.05
N ALA A 221 10.93 -14.38 -13.97
CA ALA A 221 10.44 -14.51 -12.61
C ALA A 221 9.22 -13.61 -12.33
N LEU A 222 9.26 -12.35 -12.79
CA LEU A 222 8.16 -11.40 -12.63
C LEU A 222 6.93 -11.81 -13.44
N LEU A 223 7.11 -12.29 -14.67
CA LEU A 223 6.02 -12.85 -15.45
C LEU A 223 5.42 -14.09 -14.76
N GLY A 224 6.24 -14.92 -14.13
CA GLY A 224 5.76 -16.08 -13.37
C GLY A 224 4.85 -15.66 -12.20
N LEU A 225 5.29 -14.65 -11.44
CA LEU A 225 4.50 -14.06 -10.35
C LEU A 225 3.17 -13.48 -10.87
N LEU A 226 3.20 -12.67 -11.93
CA LEU A 226 1.98 -12.07 -12.49
C LEU A 226 1.00 -13.12 -13.03
N GLU A 227 1.49 -14.25 -13.53
CA GLU A 227 0.68 -15.35 -14.02
C GLU A 227 0.06 -16.16 -12.88
N GLU A 228 0.82 -16.44 -11.81
CA GLU A 228 0.32 -17.09 -10.59
C GLU A 228 -0.82 -16.29 -9.94
N GLU A 229 -0.66 -14.96 -9.90
CA GLU A 229 -1.69 -14.04 -9.41
C GLU A 229 -2.82 -13.79 -10.42
N GLY A 230 -2.77 -14.44 -11.59
CA GLY A 230 -3.81 -14.38 -12.60
C GLY A 230 -3.99 -13.01 -13.28
N LEU A 231 -2.98 -12.14 -13.23
CA LEU A 231 -2.98 -10.81 -13.85
C LEU A 231 -2.62 -10.87 -15.34
N ILE A 232 -1.96 -11.94 -15.78
CA ILE A 232 -1.62 -12.19 -17.18
C ILE A 232 -1.95 -13.63 -17.59
N HIS A 233 -1.85 -13.88 -18.90
CA HIS A 233 -1.88 -15.19 -19.53
C HIS A 233 -0.72 -15.30 -20.51
N ARG A 234 0.10 -16.36 -20.39
CA ARG A 234 1.06 -16.73 -21.43
C ARG A 234 0.39 -17.61 -22.48
N LEU A 235 0.57 -17.22 -23.73
CA LEU A 235 0.39 -18.01 -24.94
C LEU A 235 1.79 -18.29 -25.50
N GLU A 236 1.98 -19.30 -26.34
CA GLU A 236 3.31 -19.80 -26.79
C GLU A 236 4.40 -18.71 -26.89
N GLU A 237 4.20 -17.69 -27.73
CA GLU A 237 5.14 -16.56 -27.91
C GLU A 237 4.59 -15.21 -27.42
N TYR A 238 3.41 -15.17 -26.81
CA TYR A 238 2.71 -13.92 -26.48
C TYR A 238 2.27 -13.86 -25.03
N VAL A 239 2.30 -12.67 -24.45
CA VAL A 239 1.71 -12.40 -23.13
C VAL A 239 0.56 -11.44 -23.28
N LYS A 240 -0.55 -11.74 -22.62
CA LYS A 240 -1.73 -10.86 -22.56
C LYS A 240 -2.12 -10.58 -21.11
N THR A 241 -2.49 -9.34 -20.80
CA THR A 241 -3.09 -9.01 -19.50
C THR A 241 -4.53 -9.52 -19.41
N LYS A 242 -4.96 -9.86 -18.20
CA LYS A 242 -6.38 -10.02 -17.88
C LYS A 242 -6.92 -8.67 -17.44
N ASP A 243 -7.97 -8.20 -18.11
CA ASP A 243 -8.68 -6.97 -17.75
C ASP A 243 -9.68 -7.21 -16.61
#